data_AF-A0AAX2QAW4-F1
#
_entry.id   AF-A0AAX2QAW4-F1
#
_cell.length_a   1.000
_cell.length_b   1.000
_cell.length_c   1.000
_cell.angle_alpha   90.00
_cell.angle_beta   90.00
_cell.angle_gamma   90.00
#
_symmetry.space_group_name_H-M   'P 1'
#
loop_
_entity.id
_entity.type
_entity.pdbx_description
1 polymer ?
#
loop_
_entity_poly.entity_id
_entity_poly.type
_entity_poly.pdbx_seq_one_letter_code
_entity_poly.pdbx_strand_id
1 'polypeptide(L)'
;GDVFLLDMGEPVRIADLARKMVELSGLAVRDEDNPEGDIELSVTGLRPGEKLFEELLIGDNPETTEHPRIMKAREDFLSWPELSRRLNTLNAALDRNDMIAARATLAELVSGYSSTGEVSDLAFTGAETNTAA
;
A
#
# COMPACT_ATOMS: atom_id res chain seq x y z
N GLY A 1 2.04 -23.19 -5.04
CA GLY A 1 3.00 -22.80 -4.00
C GLY A 1 2.23 -22.50 -2.75
N ASP A 2 2.87 -22.50 -1.59
CA ASP A 2 2.23 -22.17 -0.32
C ASP A 2 2.54 -20.71 0.03
N VAL A 3 1.51 -19.94 0.37
CA VAL A 3 1.64 -18.58 0.87
C VAL A 3 1.54 -18.64 2.39
N PHE A 4 2.47 -18.01 3.10
CA PHE A 4 2.49 -17.97 4.56
C PHE A 4 2.23 -16.55 5.05
N LEU A 5 1.40 -16.44 6.09
CA LEU A 5 1.13 -15.20 6.80
C LEU A 5 1.76 -15.26 8.19
N LEU A 6 2.18 -14.09 8.65
CA LEU A 6 2.68 -13.92 10.01
C LEU A 6 1.63 -13.22 10.85
N ASP A 7 1.43 -13.73 12.06
CA ASP A 7 0.67 -13.02 13.08
C ASP A 7 1.50 -11.82 13.57
N MET A 8 1.05 -10.63 13.17
CA MET A 8 1.66 -9.33 13.50
C MET A 8 1.18 -8.78 14.85
N GLY A 9 0.22 -9.45 15.50
CA GLY A 9 -0.37 -8.98 16.75
C GLY A 9 -1.25 -7.74 16.56
N GLU A 10 -1.31 -6.92 17.61
CA GLU A 10 -2.18 -5.74 17.64
C GLU A 10 -1.68 -4.62 16.71
N PRO A 11 -2.59 -3.93 15.99
CA PRO A 11 -2.22 -2.82 15.12
C PRO A 11 -1.69 -1.63 15.94
N VAL A 12 -0.68 -0.95 15.39
CA VAL A 12 -0.05 0.21 16.03
C VAL A 12 -0.42 1.49 15.28
N ARG A 13 -0.90 2.51 16.00
CA ARG A 13 -1.21 3.83 15.43
C ARG A 13 0.09 4.60 15.16
N ILE A 14 0.27 5.05 13.92
CA ILE A 14 1.48 5.78 13.49
C ILE A 14 1.71 7.07 14.29
N ALA A 15 0.64 7.79 14.66
CA ALA A 15 0.74 8.99 15.50
C ALA A 15 1.34 8.69 16.89
N ASP A 16 0.94 7.57 17.49
CA ASP A 16 1.43 7.16 18.82
C ASP A 16 2.88 6.68 18.72
N LEU A 17 3.23 5.99 17.63
CA LEU A 17 4.61 5.62 17.34
C LEU A 17 5.52 6.86 17.19
N ALA A 18 5.09 7.86 16.41
CA ALA A 18 5.85 9.08 16.18
C ALA A 18 6.11 9.84 17.50
N ARG A 19 5.08 10.01 18.34
CA ARG A 19 5.22 10.61 19.69
C ARG A 19 6.25 9.83 20.53
N LYS A 20 6.12 8.51 20.57
CA LYS A 20 7.02 7.65 21.34
C LYS A 20 8.46 7.72 20.84
N MET A 21 8.69 7.87 19.54
CA MET A 21 10.03 8.04 18.98
C MET A 21 10.68 9.35 19.41
N VAL A 22 9.92 10.44 19.50
CA VAL A 22 10.41 11.73 20.01
C VAL A 22 10.82 11.59 21.48
N GLU A 23 9.93 11.04 22.31
CA GLU A 23 10.17 10.85 23.75
C GLU A 23 11.38 9.93 24.03
N LEU A 24 11.50 8.81 23.29
CA LEU A 24 12.63 7.88 23.42
C LEU A 24 13.96 8.49 22.98
N SER A 25 13.93 9.55 22.18
CA SER A 25 15.11 10.32 21.78
C SER A 25 15.52 11.35 22.84
N GLY A 26 14.80 11.44 23.96
CA GLY A 26 15.05 12.41 25.03
C GLY A 26 14.56 13.83 24.68
N LEU A 27 13.72 13.96 23.66
CA LEU A 27 13.16 15.22 23.19
C LEU A 27 11.68 15.31 23.58
N ALA A 28 11.17 16.52 23.68
CA ALA A 28 9.76 16.78 23.98
C ALA A 28 8.97 17.03 22.69
N VAL A 29 7.77 16.47 22.60
CA VAL A 29 6.83 16.82 21.53
C VAL A 29 6.32 18.24 21.76
N ARG A 30 6.27 19.02 20.69
CA ARG A 30 5.66 20.35 20.66
C ARG A 30 4.18 20.22 20.29
N ASP A 31 3.32 20.61 21.22
CA ASP A 31 1.86 20.62 21.06
C ASP A 31 1.23 21.80 21.84
N GLU A 32 -0.10 21.85 21.91
CA GLU A 32 -0.83 22.94 22.58
C GLU A 32 -0.55 23.01 24.09
N ASP A 33 -0.26 21.86 24.72
CA ASP A 33 0.03 21.77 26.15
C ASP A 33 1.52 22.02 26.45
N ASN A 34 2.41 21.74 25.49
CA ASN A 34 3.85 21.98 25.56
C ASN A 34 4.36 22.77 24.34
N PRO A 35 4.12 24.10 24.28
CA PRO A 35 4.52 24.93 23.14
C PRO A 35 6.04 25.08 22.99
N GLU A 36 6.80 24.84 24.07
CA GLU A 36 8.27 24.90 24.10
C GLU A 36 8.94 23.55 23.76
N GLY A 37 8.18 22.57 23.26
CA GLY A 37 8.72 21.28 22.83
C GLY A 37 9.71 21.39 21.66
N ASP A 38 10.56 20.37 21.53
CA ASP A 38 11.64 20.34 20.53
C ASP A 38 11.15 19.99 19.12
N ILE A 39 10.17 19.08 19.01
CA ILE A 39 9.72 18.51 17.72
C ILE A 39 8.20 18.61 17.59
N GLU A 40 7.74 19.30 16.55
CA GLU A 40 6.32 19.35 16.15
C GLU A 40 5.94 18.17 15.26
N LEU A 41 4.75 17.62 15.48
CA LEU A 41 4.14 16.62 14.61
C LEU A 41 3.12 17.28 13.68
N SER A 42 3.40 17.32 12.37
CA SER A 42 2.48 17.85 11.37
C SER A 42 1.78 16.74 10.59
N VAL A 43 0.48 16.92 10.34
CA VAL A 43 -0.33 15.99 9.54
C VAL A 43 -0.33 16.45 8.09
N THR A 44 0.31 15.68 7.21
CA THR A 44 0.42 15.99 5.77
C THR A 44 -0.70 15.40 4.91
N GLY A 45 -1.63 14.63 5.52
CA GLY A 45 -2.64 13.86 4.80
C GLY A 45 -2.09 12.55 4.20
N LEU A 46 -2.99 11.76 3.63
CA LEU A 46 -2.68 10.50 2.95
C LEU A 46 -2.21 10.78 1.51
N ARG A 47 -1.18 10.07 1.07
CA ARG A 47 -0.71 10.07 -0.31
C ARG A 47 -1.62 9.20 -1.19
N PRO A 48 -1.70 9.45 -2.51
CA PRO A 48 -2.48 8.62 -3.42
C PRO A 48 -2.09 7.14 -3.32
N GLY A 49 -3.08 6.27 -3.12
CA GLY A 49 -2.88 4.83 -2.96
C GLY A 49 -2.52 4.38 -1.53
N GLU A 50 -2.36 5.29 -0.57
CA GLU A 50 -2.20 4.90 0.84
C GLU A 50 -3.54 4.48 1.47
N LYS A 51 -3.49 3.42 2.27
CA LYS A 51 -4.60 2.97 3.11
C LYS A 51 -4.42 3.51 4.53
N LEU A 52 -5.53 3.94 5.15
CA LEU A 52 -5.53 4.34 6.57
C LEU A 52 -5.43 3.11 7.50
N PHE A 53 -5.94 1.97 7.04
CA PHE A 53 -5.85 0.68 7.72
C PHE A 53 -5.46 -0.39 6.70
N GLU A 54 -4.46 -1.19 7.03
CA GLU A 54 -4.14 -2.38 6.26
C GLU A 54 -5.13 -3.50 6.56
N GLU A 55 -5.46 -4.30 5.55
CA GLU A 55 -6.30 -5.47 5.72
C GLU A 55 -5.47 -6.61 6.31
N LEU A 56 -5.93 -7.18 7.44
CA LEU A 56 -5.38 -8.41 7.95
C LEU A 56 -5.85 -9.56 7.06
N LEU A 57 -4.95 -10.11 6.25
CA LEU A 57 -5.18 -11.28 5.38
C LEU A 57 -5.52 -12.58 6.14
N ILE A 58 -5.78 -12.51 7.46
CA ILE A 58 -6.23 -13.63 8.31
C ILE A 58 -7.72 -13.95 8.09
N GLY A 59 -8.45 -13.15 7.30
CA GLY A 59 -9.91 -13.28 7.11
C GLY A 59 -10.39 -14.45 6.24
N ASP A 60 -9.62 -14.89 5.23
CA ASP A 60 -10.06 -15.89 4.24
C ASP A 60 -9.67 -17.33 4.60
N ASN A 61 -9.98 -17.72 5.84
CA ASN A 61 -9.87 -19.10 6.32
C ASN A 61 -8.43 -19.68 6.31
N PRO A 62 -7.45 -19.00 6.92
CA PRO A 62 -6.06 -19.43 6.96
C PRO A 62 -5.89 -20.73 7.75
N GLU A 63 -5.03 -21.61 7.25
CA GLU A 63 -4.71 -22.87 7.93
C GLU A 63 -3.59 -22.64 8.95
N THR A 64 -3.79 -23.15 10.17
CA THR A 64 -2.76 -23.10 11.22
C THR A 64 -1.58 -23.99 10.85
N THR A 65 -0.36 -23.53 11.11
CA THR A 65 0.85 -24.38 11.05
C THR A 65 1.27 -24.85 12.45
N GLU A 66 2.36 -25.60 12.55
CA GLU A 66 2.93 -26.01 13.84
C GLU A 66 3.34 -24.82 14.72
N HIS A 67 3.74 -23.70 14.10
CA HIS A 67 4.14 -22.51 14.84
C HIS A 67 2.93 -21.55 14.99
N PRO A 68 2.58 -21.12 16.21
CA PRO A 68 1.34 -20.37 16.46
C PRO A 68 1.27 -19.01 15.76
N ARG A 69 2.43 -18.43 15.42
CA ARG A 69 2.51 -17.15 14.68
C ARG A 69 2.69 -17.29 13.16
N ILE A 70 2.65 -18.52 12.64
CA ILE A 70 2.78 -18.78 11.21
C ILE A 70 1.49 -19.46 10.74
N MET A 71 0.85 -18.85 9.75
CA MET A 71 -0.39 -19.35 9.16
C MET A 71 -0.17 -19.58 7.66
N LYS A 72 -0.96 -20.43 7.05
CA LYS A 72 -0.91 -20.70 5.61
C LYS A 72 -2.15 -20.12 4.95
N ALA A 73 -1.96 -19.24 3.97
CA ALA A 73 -3.03 -18.64 3.19
C ALA A 73 -3.50 -19.64 2.13
N ARG A 74 -4.81 -19.66 1.89
CA ARG A 74 -5.37 -20.25 0.68
C ARG A 74 -5.76 -19.11 -0.24
N GLU A 75 -4.97 -18.93 -1.28
CA GLU A 75 -5.24 -17.94 -2.31
C GLU A 75 -5.67 -18.64 -3.59
N ASP A 76 -6.67 -18.07 -4.25
CA ASP A 76 -7.00 -18.42 -5.61
C ASP A 76 -5.86 -17.94 -6.53
N PHE A 77 -5.46 -18.78 -7.47
CA PHE A 77 -4.40 -18.45 -8.41
C PHE A 77 -4.80 -18.77 -9.84
N LEU A 78 -4.29 -17.96 -10.77
CA LEU A 78 -4.43 -18.21 -12.19
C LEU A 78 -3.40 -19.25 -12.65
N SER A 79 -3.81 -20.14 -13.55
CA SER A 79 -2.86 -21.04 -14.23
C SER A 79 -1.82 -20.25 -15.02
N TRP A 80 -0.59 -20.75 -15.10
CA TRP A 80 0.50 -20.06 -15.83
C TRP A 80 0.14 -19.66 -17.27
N PRO A 81 -0.52 -20.52 -18.09
CA PRO A 81 -0.90 -20.12 -19.45
C PRO A 81 -1.86 -18.93 -19.49
N GLU A 82 -2.81 -18.86 -18.54
CA GLU A 82 -3.74 -17.72 -18.46
C GLU A 82 -3.01 -16.47 -17.98
N LEU A 83 -2.24 -16.58 -16.89
CA LEU A 83 -1.46 -15.47 -16.35
C LEU A 83 -0.49 -14.90 -17.40
N SER A 84 0.21 -15.76 -18.14
CA SER A 84 1.15 -15.34 -19.18
C SER A 84 0.46 -14.55 -20.31
N ARG A 85 -0.72 -14.98 -20.75
CA ARG A 85 -1.52 -14.23 -21.75
C ARG A 85 -1.90 -12.83 -21.23
N ARG A 86 -2.32 -12.76 -19.98
CA ARG A 86 -2.74 -11.49 -19.36
C ARG A 86 -1.55 -10.55 -19.13
N LEU A 87 -0.40 -11.07 -18.70
CA LEU A 87 0.85 -10.31 -18.58
C LEU A 87 1.31 -9.75 -19.93
N ASN A 88 1.19 -10.52 -21.02
CA ASN A 88 1.50 -10.01 -22.36
C ASN A 88 0.56 -8.87 -22.77
N THR A 89 -0.72 -8.93 -22.38
CA THR A 89 -1.69 -7.86 -22.62
C THR A 89 -1.33 -6.60 -21.84
N LEU A 90 -0.94 -6.77 -20.57
CA LEU A 90 -0.47 -5.67 -19.72
C LEU A 90 0.80 -5.03 -20.30
N ASN A 91 1.80 -5.83 -20.68
CA ASN A 91 3.03 -5.32 -21.30
C ASN A 91 2.74 -4.53 -22.57
N ALA A 92 1.86 -5.04 -23.44
CA ALA A 92 1.49 -4.33 -24.65
C ALA A 92 0.78 -2.99 -24.37
N ALA A 93 -0.01 -2.90 -23.29
CA ALA A 93 -0.62 -1.63 -22.86
C ALA A 93 0.44 -0.65 -22.33
N LEU A 94 1.39 -1.13 -21.52
CA LEU A 94 2.50 -0.33 -21.00
C LEU A 94 3.43 0.18 -22.12
N ASP A 95 3.76 -0.67 -23.10
CA ASP A 95 4.59 -0.28 -24.27
C ASP A 95 3.95 0.84 -25.09
N ARG A 96 2.61 0.92 -25.10
CA ARG A 96 1.84 1.99 -25.75
C ARG A 96 1.51 3.16 -24.83
N ASN A 97 1.99 3.14 -23.58
CA ASN A 97 1.67 4.10 -22.52
C ASN A 97 0.15 4.25 -22.26
N ASP A 98 -0.62 3.19 -22.50
CA ASP A 98 -2.07 3.15 -22.30
C ASP A 98 -2.39 2.78 -20.84
N MET A 99 -2.33 3.79 -19.98
CA MET A 99 -2.55 3.64 -18.54
C MET A 99 -3.97 3.20 -18.18
N ILE A 100 -4.95 3.47 -19.05
CA ILE A 100 -6.35 3.04 -18.85
C ILE A 100 -6.44 1.52 -19.06
N ALA A 101 -5.92 1.02 -20.18
CA ALA A 101 -5.89 -0.42 -20.45
C ALA A 101 -5.03 -1.19 -19.44
N ALA A 102 -3.91 -0.60 -18.99
CA ALA A 102 -3.07 -1.20 -17.96
C ALA A 102 -3.83 -1.35 -16.62
N ARG A 103 -4.51 -0.29 -16.17
CA ARG A 103 -5.33 -0.32 -14.94
C ARG A 103 -6.51 -1.29 -15.05
N ALA A 104 -7.18 -1.34 -16.21
CA ALA A 104 -8.25 -2.29 -16.45
C ALA A 104 -7.73 -3.74 -16.35
N THR A 105 -6.57 -4.02 -16.94
CA THR A 105 -5.94 -5.35 -16.86
C THR A 105 -5.58 -5.72 -15.42
N LEU A 106 -5.09 -4.76 -14.62
CA LEU A 106 -4.80 -4.97 -13.20
C LEU A 106 -6.08 -5.24 -12.38
N ALA A 107 -7.14 -4.49 -12.63
CA ALA A 107 -8.44 -4.69 -11.97
C ALA A 107 -9.07 -6.04 -12.29
N GLU A 108 -8.84 -6.58 -13.49
CA GLU A 108 -9.28 -7.94 -13.85
C GLU A 108 -8.42 -9.04 -13.23
N LEU A 109 -7.13 -8.79 -13.01
CA LEU A 109 -6.17 -9.79 -12.54
C LEU A 109 -6.08 -9.92 -11.02
N VAL A 110 -6.32 -8.83 -10.29
CA VAL A 110 -6.08 -8.76 -8.84
C VAL A 110 -7.41 -8.53 -8.13
N SER A 111 -7.94 -9.59 -7.52
CA SER A 111 -9.09 -9.47 -6.61
C SER A 111 -8.74 -8.53 -5.45
N GLY A 112 -9.56 -7.51 -5.24
CA GLY A 112 -9.33 -6.49 -4.22
C GLY A 112 -8.55 -5.25 -4.68
N TYR A 113 -8.07 -5.21 -5.93
CA TYR A 113 -7.52 -3.97 -6.49
C TYR A 113 -8.64 -2.95 -6.71
N SER A 114 -8.53 -1.81 -6.05
CA SER A 114 -9.39 -0.65 -6.26
C SER A 114 -8.52 0.56 -6.61
N SER A 115 -8.65 1.07 -7.83
CA SER A 115 -7.93 2.29 -8.24
C SER A 115 -8.57 3.50 -7.57
N THR A 116 -8.09 3.86 -6.39
CA THR A 116 -8.68 4.93 -5.56
C THR A 116 -8.19 6.34 -5.90
N GLY A 117 -7.47 6.53 -7.02
CA GLY A 117 -6.97 7.84 -7.43
C GLY A 117 -6.63 7.99 -8.91
N GLU A 118 -6.41 9.24 -9.33
CA GLU A 118 -5.85 9.60 -10.65
C GLU A 118 -4.43 9.03 -10.83
N VAL A 119 -3.89 9.06 -12.06
CA VAL A 119 -2.51 8.63 -12.32
C VAL A 119 -1.56 9.69 -11.75
N SER A 120 -1.18 9.56 -10.48
CA SER A 120 -0.20 10.40 -9.81
C SER A 120 1.23 9.90 -10.07
N ASP A 121 1.59 9.70 -11.34
CA ASP A 121 2.95 9.38 -11.73
C ASP A 121 3.72 10.69 -11.99
N LEU A 122 4.91 10.83 -11.40
CA LEU A 122 5.80 11.98 -11.65
C LEU A 122 6.25 12.02 -13.13
N ALA A 123 6.35 10.86 -13.79
CA ALA A 123 6.63 10.77 -15.22
C ALA A 123 5.43 11.21 -16.09
N PHE A 124 4.20 11.13 -15.57
CA PHE A 124 2.97 11.54 -16.24
C PHE A 124 2.67 13.03 -16.02
N THR A 125 2.86 13.52 -14.78
CA THR A 125 2.63 14.93 -14.39
C THR A 125 3.69 15.89 -14.91
N GLY A 126 4.87 15.41 -15.30
CA GLY A 126 5.92 16.20 -15.96
C GLY A 126 5.64 16.58 -17.41
N ALA A 127 4.58 16.05 -18.05
CA ALA A 127 4.25 16.36 -19.44
C ALA A 127 3.34 17.58 -19.63
N GLU A 128 2.61 18.02 -18.58
CA GLU A 128 1.61 19.08 -18.70
C GLU A 128 2.09 20.48 -18.26
N THR A 129 3.30 20.64 -17.72
CA THR A 129 3.76 21.93 -17.17
C THR A 129 4.58 22.81 -18.13
N ASN A 130 4.58 22.55 -19.45
CA ASN A 130 5.30 23.42 -20.39
C ASN A 130 4.49 23.82 -21.62
N THR A 131 3.31 24.41 -21.43
CA THR A 131 2.70 25.35 -22.40
C THR A 131 1.71 26.28 -21.68
N ALA A 132 2.22 27.35 -21.06
CA ALA A 132 1.47 28.60 -20.86
C ALA A 132 2.49 29.70 -20.50
N ALA A 133 2.96 30.40 -21.53
CA ALA A 133 3.51 31.75 -21.43
C ALA A 133 2.40 32.74 -21.81
#